data_AF-A0A4Q6ATI8-F1
#
_entry.id   AF-A0A4Q6ATI8-F1
#
_cell.length_a   1.000
_cell.length_b   1.000
_cell.length_c   1.000
_cell.angle_alpha   90.00
_cell.angle_beta   90.00
_cell.angle_gamma   90.00
#
_symmetry.space_group_name_H-M   'P 1'
#
loop_
_entity.id
_entity.type
_entity.pdbx_description
1 polymer ?
#
loop_
_entity_poly.entity_id
_entity_poly.type
_entity_poly.pdbx_seq_one_letter_code
_entity_poly.pdbx_strand_id
1 'polypeptide(L)'
;MTENSGSYVLRGSSLMKIVLASSLVLGLLAACSQSEFKGSAPTTKAAAKTDDASPEMPEDSTPVVTTPVAESPKVIAGAAEESPDEPGLFVGCKVGSTSLPIVADVYKLPEGTSRLPDFATFGAKSDTVCLPNYNIPNQSWEAGFPGSNSLVEWFALNTRAKITAPVAGQYVFKITSDDGSNVYIDSNKIIDNDGQHASKTVEGTVTLTKGAHKLVLDWYQGPRLHLGVELFWKVPGSDSFVIVPTTAFSPE
;
A
#
# COMPACT_ATOMS: atom_id res chain seq x y z
N MET A 1 60.51 -14.68 -33.52
CA MET A 1 60.27 -15.32 -32.21
C MET A 1 59.07 -14.59 -31.61
N THR A 2 57.87 -15.13 -31.50
CA THR A 2 57.38 -16.51 -31.46
C THR A 2 55.99 -16.57 -32.11
N GLU A 3 55.74 -17.64 -32.86
CA GLU A 3 54.46 -18.06 -33.43
C GLU A 3 53.59 -18.78 -32.39
N ASN A 4 52.26 -18.74 -32.57
CA ASN A 4 51.32 -19.84 -32.29
C ASN A 4 49.95 -19.42 -32.88
N SER A 5 49.57 -19.84 -34.10
CA SER A 5 48.96 -21.12 -34.50
C SER A 5 47.56 -21.37 -33.89
N GLY A 6 46.54 -21.51 -34.74
CA GLY A 6 45.24 -22.06 -34.34
C GLY A 6 44.10 -21.73 -35.29
N SER A 7 43.79 -22.65 -36.18
CA SER A 7 42.98 -22.53 -37.40
C SER A 7 41.53 -23.07 -37.28
N TYR A 8 40.61 -22.46 -38.07
CA TYR A 8 39.43 -22.99 -38.76
C TYR A 8 38.34 -23.80 -38.01
N VAL A 9 37.06 -23.47 -38.24
CA VAL A 9 36.08 -24.25 -39.06
C VAL A 9 34.85 -23.38 -39.39
N LEU A 10 34.58 -23.18 -40.68
CA LEU A 10 33.27 -22.83 -41.23
C LEU A 10 32.54 -24.13 -41.62
N ARG A 11 31.26 -24.28 -41.28
CA ARG A 11 30.22 -25.02 -42.05
C ARG A 11 28.92 -25.08 -41.26
N GLY A 12 27.78 -24.91 -41.95
CA GLY A 12 26.50 -25.45 -41.46
C GLY A 12 25.27 -24.61 -41.71
N SER A 13 24.91 -24.41 -42.97
CA SER A 13 23.56 -24.03 -43.41
C SER A 13 22.53 -25.09 -43.00
N SER A 14 21.42 -24.69 -42.36
CA SER A 14 20.18 -25.46 -42.43
C SER A 14 18.96 -24.54 -42.39
N LEU A 15 18.38 -24.33 -43.57
CA LEU A 15 17.02 -23.83 -43.77
C LEU A 15 16.06 -24.95 -43.39
N MET A 16 15.22 -24.74 -42.38
CA MET A 16 14.08 -25.63 -42.11
C MET A 16 12.76 -24.86 -42.29
N LYS A 17 11.93 -25.44 -43.15
CA LYS A 17 10.67 -24.93 -43.68
C LYS A 17 9.54 -25.08 -42.68
N ILE A 18 8.69 -24.04 -42.62
CA ILE A 18 7.21 -24.04 -42.65
C ILE A 18 6.49 -25.21 -41.95
N VAL A 19 5.71 -24.88 -40.90
CA VAL A 19 4.32 -25.36 -40.75
C VAL A 19 3.46 -24.23 -40.20
N LEU A 20 2.62 -23.65 -41.06
CA LEU A 20 1.45 -22.88 -40.66
C LEU A 20 0.31 -23.87 -40.36
N ALA A 21 -0.20 -23.86 -39.14
CA ALA A 21 -1.48 -24.49 -38.81
C ALA A 21 -2.44 -23.38 -38.39
N SER A 22 -3.23 -22.91 -39.36
CA SER A 22 -4.42 -22.12 -39.14
C SER A 22 -5.56 -23.10 -38.85
N SER A 23 -6.25 -22.95 -37.73
CA SER A 23 -7.49 -23.69 -37.47
C SER A 23 -8.54 -22.72 -36.97
N LEU A 24 -9.42 -22.42 -37.91
CA LEU A 24 -10.72 -21.80 -37.83
C LEU A 24 -11.58 -22.57 -36.79
N VAL A 25 -12.09 -21.91 -35.76
CA VAL A 25 -13.24 -22.41 -35.00
C VAL A 25 -14.41 -21.46 -35.23
N LEU A 26 -15.40 -22.05 -35.88
CA LEU A 26 -16.67 -21.51 -36.30
C LEU A 26 -17.54 -21.16 -35.08
N GLY A 27 -18.20 -20.00 -35.15
CA GLY A 27 -19.08 -19.51 -34.10
C GLY A 27 -20.35 -20.35 -33.92
N LEU A 28 -20.88 -20.30 -32.70
CA LEU A 28 -22.27 -20.62 -32.42
C LEU A 28 -22.89 -19.41 -31.72
N LEU A 29 -23.74 -18.69 -32.47
CA LEU A 29 -24.73 -17.78 -31.90
C LEU A 29 -25.77 -18.62 -31.15
N ALA A 30 -26.05 -18.27 -29.90
CA ALA A 30 -27.31 -18.61 -29.24
C ALA A 30 -27.95 -17.31 -28.74
N ALA A 31 -29.23 -17.18 -29.07
CA ALA A 31 -30.01 -15.97 -29.06
C ALA A 31 -30.57 -15.60 -27.68
N CYS A 32 -31.08 -14.37 -27.63
CA CYS A 32 -31.72 -13.65 -26.55
C CYS A 32 -32.74 -14.43 -25.71
N SER A 33 -32.81 -14.09 -24.42
CA SER A 33 -34.09 -14.00 -23.72
C SER A 33 -34.06 -12.82 -22.76
N GLN A 34 -34.73 -11.74 -23.17
CA GLN A 34 -35.10 -10.61 -22.32
C GLN A 34 -36.27 -11.05 -21.44
N SER A 35 -36.11 -11.00 -20.11
CA SER A 35 -37.25 -11.02 -19.20
C SER A 35 -37.45 -9.62 -18.65
N GLU A 36 -38.55 -9.00 -19.07
CA GLU A 36 -39.08 -7.75 -18.56
C GLU A 36 -39.34 -7.85 -17.04
N PHE A 37 -38.80 -6.91 -16.26
CA PHE A 37 -39.26 -6.67 -14.88
C PHE A 37 -40.04 -5.36 -14.86
N LYS A 38 -41.38 -5.49 -14.79
CA LYS A 38 -42.33 -4.39 -14.64
C LYS A 38 -42.69 -4.21 -13.16
N GLY A 39 -42.68 -2.95 -12.72
CA GLY A 39 -43.41 -2.45 -11.56
C GLY A 39 -42.57 -2.32 -10.29
N SER A 40 -42.75 -1.33 -9.44
CA SER A 40 -43.53 -0.09 -9.49
C SER A 40 -43.00 0.77 -8.33
N ALA A 41 -42.74 2.05 -8.56
CA ALA A 41 -42.64 3.01 -7.48
C ALA A 41 -44.02 3.23 -6.84
N PRO A 42 -44.07 3.62 -5.55
CA PRO A 42 -45.06 4.55 -5.08
C PRO A 42 -44.39 5.87 -4.71
N THR A 43 -44.86 6.92 -5.36
CA THR A 43 -44.77 8.30 -4.90
C THR A 43 -45.80 8.52 -3.80
N THR A 44 -45.40 9.18 -2.71
CA THR A 44 -46.29 10.07 -1.96
C THR A 44 -45.54 11.35 -1.63
N LYS A 45 -46.20 12.46 -1.93
CA LYS A 45 -45.75 13.86 -1.88
C LYS A 45 -46.75 14.62 -1.00
N ALA A 46 -46.26 15.54 -0.17
CA ALA A 46 -46.88 16.77 0.38
C ALA A 46 -46.39 16.97 1.84
N ALA A 47 -45.60 18.01 2.16
CA ALA A 47 -45.93 19.44 2.32
C ALA A 47 -46.82 19.69 3.56
N ALA A 48 -46.65 20.66 4.46
CA ALA A 48 -45.97 21.97 4.47
C ALA A 48 -45.78 22.42 5.97
N LYS A 49 -44.80 23.29 6.31
CA LYS A 49 -44.94 24.71 6.84
C LYS A 49 -45.83 24.85 8.11
N THR A 50 -45.59 25.60 9.18
CA THR A 50 -44.79 26.78 9.65
C THR A 50 -44.70 26.64 11.21
N ASP A 51 -43.85 27.29 12.01
CA ASP A 51 -43.93 28.65 12.60
C ASP A 51 -42.78 28.72 13.63
N ASP A 52 -41.78 29.60 13.50
CA ASP A 52 -41.62 30.86 14.27
C ASP A 52 -42.17 30.86 15.72
N ALA A 53 -41.27 30.80 16.71
CA ALA A 53 -41.37 31.54 17.98
C ALA A 53 -40.17 31.19 18.89
N SER A 54 -39.26 32.16 19.03
CA SER A 54 -38.26 32.23 20.09
C SER A 54 -38.92 32.55 21.43
N PRO A 55 -38.50 31.96 22.57
CA PRO A 55 -38.64 32.60 23.86
C PRO A 55 -37.28 32.94 24.48
N GLU A 56 -37.30 34.10 25.13
CA GLU A 56 -36.22 34.84 25.75
C GLU A 56 -35.47 34.06 26.84
N MET A 57 -34.16 34.34 26.96
CA MET A 57 -33.36 33.96 28.12
C MET A 57 -33.56 34.98 29.25
N PRO A 58 -33.63 34.56 30.53
CA PRO A 58 -33.56 35.50 31.64
C PRO A 58 -32.12 35.96 31.86
N GLU A 59 -31.98 37.28 32.08
CA GLU A 59 -30.73 37.95 32.45
C GLU A 59 -30.28 37.54 33.86
N ASP A 60 -29.02 37.11 33.98
CA ASP A 60 -28.32 37.06 35.27
C ASP A 60 -27.12 38.01 35.25
N SER A 61 -27.27 39.05 36.07
CA SER A 61 -26.35 40.15 36.29
C SER A 61 -25.22 39.72 37.23
N THR A 62 -23.98 39.71 36.73
CA THR A 62 -22.79 39.76 37.59
C THR A 62 -21.88 40.92 37.17
N PRO A 63 -21.30 41.67 38.13
CA PRO A 63 -20.55 42.88 37.83
C PRO A 63 -19.15 42.58 37.27
N VAL A 64 -18.84 43.22 36.14
CA VAL A 64 -17.53 43.21 35.47
C VAL A 64 -16.55 44.06 36.27
N VAL A 65 -15.57 43.42 36.91
CA VAL A 65 -14.36 44.09 37.40
C VAL A 65 -13.45 44.36 36.21
N THR A 66 -13.29 45.63 35.86
CA THR A 66 -12.41 46.11 34.80
C THR A 66 -10.94 46.04 35.23
N THR A 67 -10.16 45.15 34.63
CA THR A 67 -8.70 45.25 34.58
C THR A 67 -8.27 45.70 33.18
N PRO A 68 -7.20 46.50 33.05
CA PRO A 68 -6.82 47.13 31.79
C PRO A 68 -6.24 46.12 30.80
N VAL A 69 -6.62 46.32 29.54
CA VAL A 69 -6.16 45.64 28.33
C VAL A 69 -4.64 45.76 28.20
N ALA A 70 -3.94 44.64 28.32
CA ALA A 70 -2.59 44.48 27.81
C ALA A 70 -2.67 44.07 26.34
N GLU A 71 -2.02 44.86 25.50
CA GLU A 71 -1.88 44.70 24.06
C GLU A 71 -1.35 43.30 23.70
N SER A 72 -2.09 42.58 22.85
CA SER A 72 -1.68 41.26 22.37
C SER A 72 -0.55 41.40 21.36
N PRO A 73 0.60 40.74 21.53
CA PRO A 73 1.51 40.54 20.42
C PRO A 73 0.94 39.47 19.49
N LYS A 74 0.83 39.85 18.22
CA LYS A 74 0.68 39.02 17.03
C LYS A 74 1.26 37.60 17.22
N VAL A 75 0.39 36.60 17.34
CA VAL A 75 0.78 35.19 17.23
C VAL A 75 1.26 34.94 15.80
N ILE A 76 2.57 34.88 15.66
CA ILE A 76 3.24 34.31 14.51
C ILE A 76 2.98 32.81 14.57
N ALA A 77 2.57 32.23 13.44
CA ALA A 77 2.36 30.80 13.27
C ALA A 77 3.54 30.03 13.87
N GLY A 78 3.26 29.25 14.91
CA GLY A 78 4.20 28.27 15.42
C GLY A 78 4.41 27.24 14.32
N ALA A 79 5.60 27.23 13.74
CA ALA A 79 6.14 26.04 13.12
C ALA A 79 6.00 24.91 14.15
N ALA A 80 5.38 23.80 13.74
CA ALA A 80 5.46 22.58 14.50
C ALA A 80 6.96 22.25 14.62
N GLU A 81 7.51 22.38 15.83
CA GLU A 81 8.85 21.95 16.12
C GLU A 81 8.86 20.42 16.02
N GLU A 82 9.37 19.94 14.90
CA GLU A 82 9.69 18.54 14.65
C GLU A 82 10.67 18.09 15.75
N SER A 83 10.23 17.17 16.59
CA SER A 83 11.05 16.56 17.64
C SER A 83 12.29 15.91 16.98
N PRO A 84 13.52 16.32 17.32
CA PRO A 84 14.72 15.92 16.60
C PRO A 84 15.16 14.46 16.83
N ASP A 85 14.42 13.66 17.63
CA ASP A 85 14.87 12.34 18.10
C ASP A 85 13.97 11.16 17.68
N GLU A 86 12.84 11.38 16.99
CA GLU A 86 12.04 10.26 16.49
C GLU A 86 12.65 9.73 15.18
N PRO A 87 13.05 8.44 15.11
CA PRO A 87 13.56 7.88 13.87
C PRO A 87 12.46 7.97 12.81
N GLY A 88 12.79 8.56 11.65
CA GLY A 88 11.86 8.65 10.53
C GLY A 88 11.24 7.29 10.16
N LEU A 89 10.05 7.31 9.54
CA LEU A 89 9.26 6.11 9.18
C LEU A 89 10.09 5.02 8.49
N PHE A 90 11.07 5.45 7.69
CA PHE A 90 12.06 4.59 7.06
C PHE A 90 13.44 4.98 7.59
N VAL A 91 14.23 3.97 7.93
CA VAL A 91 15.62 4.15 8.37
C VAL A 91 16.57 3.44 7.41
N GLY A 92 17.80 3.94 7.31
CA GLY A 92 18.85 3.31 6.51
C GLY A 92 19.02 1.84 6.89
N CYS A 93 19.10 0.97 5.89
CA CYS A 93 18.97 -0.46 6.13
C CYS A 93 20.29 -1.10 6.55
N LYS A 94 20.29 -1.72 7.73
CA LYS A 94 21.33 -2.67 8.13
C LYS A 94 20.78 -4.09 7.96
N VAL A 95 21.15 -4.72 6.85
CA VAL A 95 20.71 -6.08 6.52
C VAL A 95 21.04 -7.04 7.67
N GLY A 96 20.06 -7.88 8.04
CA GLY A 96 20.18 -8.83 9.16
C GLY A 96 19.77 -8.28 10.53
N SER A 97 19.27 -7.05 10.61
CA SER A 97 18.70 -6.50 11.85
C SER A 97 17.45 -7.26 12.28
N THR A 98 17.38 -7.69 13.53
CA THR A 98 16.17 -8.31 14.11
C THR A 98 15.17 -7.29 14.62
N SER A 99 15.59 -6.05 14.90
CA SER A 99 14.70 -4.95 15.26
C SER A 99 14.08 -4.27 14.03
N LEU A 100 14.70 -4.43 12.87
CA LEU A 100 14.24 -3.92 11.58
C LEU A 100 14.29 -5.06 10.53
N PRO A 101 13.46 -6.11 10.71
CA PRO A 101 13.58 -7.35 9.95
C PRO A 101 13.09 -7.24 8.51
N ILE A 102 12.31 -6.21 8.18
CA ILE A 102 11.78 -6.01 6.84
C ILE A 102 12.78 -5.17 6.06
N VAL A 103 13.30 -5.71 4.96
CA VAL A 103 14.11 -4.94 4.01
C VAL A 103 13.22 -4.48 2.86
N ALA A 104 13.28 -3.22 2.49
CA ALA A 104 12.52 -2.63 1.40
C ALA A 104 13.46 -2.00 0.38
N ASP A 105 13.48 -2.56 -0.84
CA ASP A 105 14.12 -1.90 -1.98
C ASP A 105 13.19 -0.80 -2.49
N VAL A 106 13.70 0.43 -2.58
CA VAL A 106 12.93 1.62 -2.96
C VAL A 106 13.17 1.93 -4.44
N TYR A 107 12.10 2.18 -5.18
CA TYR A 107 12.13 2.50 -6.60
C TYR A 107 11.44 3.83 -6.85
N LYS A 108 12.15 4.77 -7.49
CA LYS A 108 11.51 5.94 -8.09
C LYS A 108 10.78 5.54 -9.37
N LEU A 109 9.50 5.89 -9.47
CA LEU A 109 8.66 5.62 -10.61
C LEU A 109 8.55 6.84 -11.53
N PRO A 110 8.25 6.64 -12.82
CA PRO A 110 7.81 7.72 -13.69
C PRO A 110 6.53 8.39 -13.15
N GLU A 111 6.44 9.70 -13.31
CA GLU A 111 5.22 10.46 -13.02
C GLU A 111 4.04 9.91 -13.83
N GLY A 112 2.86 9.79 -13.20
CA GLY A 112 1.67 9.22 -13.81
C GLY A 112 1.60 7.69 -13.80
N THR A 113 2.62 7.00 -13.28
CA THR A 113 2.53 5.55 -12.99
C THR A 113 1.38 5.31 -12.03
N SER A 114 0.41 4.45 -12.34
CA SER A 114 -0.79 4.24 -11.52
C SER A 114 -0.91 2.86 -10.90
N ARG A 115 0.16 2.06 -10.97
CA ARG A 115 0.23 0.64 -10.55
C ARG A 115 1.66 0.28 -10.15
N LEU A 116 1.78 -0.79 -9.38
CA LEU A 116 3.05 -1.44 -9.08
C LEU A 116 3.79 -1.84 -10.38
N PRO A 117 5.11 -1.63 -10.44
CA PRO A 117 5.93 -2.12 -11.55
C PRO A 117 6.18 -3.62 -11.43
N ASP A 118 6.63 -4.24 -12.52
CA ASP A 118 7.28 -5.55 -12.45
C ASP A 118 8.73 -5.37 -11.97
N PHE A 119 8.96 -5.59 -10.67
CA PHE A 119 10.28 -5.41 -10.05
C PHE A 119 11.39 -6.28 -10.66
N ALA A 120 11.06 -7.39 -11.33
CA ALA A 120 12.07 -8.22 -11.99
C ALA A 120 12.66 -7.54 -13.24
N THR A 121 11.90 -6.63 -13.87
CA THR A 121 12.28 -6.00 -15.15
C THR A 121 12.36 -4.48 -15.08
N PHE A 122 11.86 -3.85 -14.01
CA PHE A 122 11.74 -2.39 -13.91
C PHE A 122 13.07 -1.64 -13.93
N GLY A 123 14.13 -2.23 -13.36
CA GLY A 123 15.48 -1.67 -13.40
C GLY A 123 16.10 -1.47 -12.02
N ALA A 124 16.98 -0.48 -11.91
CA ALA A 124 17.75 -0.23 -10.70
C ALA A 124 16.90 0.37 -9.58
N LYS A 125 17.04 -0.15 -8.37
CA LYS A 125 16.52 0.46 -7.15
C LYS A 125 17.23 1.79 -6.87
N SER A 126 16.48 2.75 -6.34
CA SER A 126 16.95 4.06 -5.89
C SER A 126 17.62 3.99 -4.53
N ASP A 127 17.09 3.16 -3.62
CA ASP A 127 17.65 2.98 -2.27
C ASP A 127 17.24 1.64 -1.63
N THR A 128 17.64 1.40 -0.39
CA THR A 128 17.21 0.29 0.46
C THR A 128 17.04 0.77 1.90
N VAL A 129 15.81 0.65 2.39
CA VAL A 129 15.43 1.00 3.77
C VAL A 129 14.97 -0.23 4.53
N CYS A 130 14.96 -0.16 5.86
CA CYS A 130 14.45 -1.24 6.70
C CYS A 130 13.26 -0.74 7.55
N LEU A 131 12.32 -1.64 7.88
CA LEU A 131 11.16 -1.37 8.73
C LEU A 131 11.02 -2.38 9.87
N PRO A 132 10.45 -1.97 11.03
CA PRO A 132 10.14 -2.89 12.12
C PRO A 132 8.87 -3.72 11.87
N ASN A 133 7.87 -3.17 11.19
CA ASN A 133 6.61 -3.80 10.82
C ASN A 133 5.94 -2.94 9.73
N TYR A 134 4.72 -3.32 9.31
CA TYR A 134 3.86 -2.50 8.44
C TYR A 134 2.77 -1.84 9.28
N ASN A 135 3.15 -0.91 10.16
CA ASN A 135 2.21 -0.10 10.96
C ASN A 135 2.46 1.37 10.67
N ILE A 136 2.17 1.77 9.44
CA ILE A 136 2.28 3.15 8.98
C ILE A 136 0.85 3.64 8.68
N PRO A 137 0.18 4.27 9.65
CA PRO A 137 -1.14 4.86 9.41
C PRO A 137 -1.07 5.90 8.29
N ASN A 138 -2.22 6.13 7.65
CA ASN A 138 -2.32 7.15 6.61
C ASN A 138 -1.94 8.52 7.18
N GLN A 139 -0.89 9.13 6.63
CA GLN A 139 -0.31 10.37 7.17
C GLN A 139 0.40 11.18 6.08
N SER A 140 0.65 12.46 6.35
CA SER A 140 1.45 13.29 5.45
C SER A 140 2.88 12.76 5.32
N TRP A 141 3.43 12.84 4.11
CA TRP A 141 4.77 12.41 3.78
C TRP A 141 5.51 13.46 2.97
N GLU A 142 6.16 14.37 3.69
CA GLU A 142 6.94 15.46 3.12
C GLU A 142 8.45 15.29 3.35
N ALA A 143 8.83 14.37 4.24
CA ALA A 143 10.23 14.15 4.63
C ALA A 143 11.06 13.40 3.58
N GLY A 144 10.43 12.50 2.82
CA GLY A 144 11.12 11.63 1.87
C GLY A 144 11.98 10.55 2.55
N PHE A 145 12.64 9.71 1.75
CA PHE A 145 13.45 8.60 2.26
C PHE A 145 14.82 9.09 2.78
N PRO A 146 15.45 8.36 3.72
CA PRO A 146 16.85 8.60 4.07
C PRO A 146 17.71 8.67 2.81
N GLY A 147 18.45 9.76 2.60
CA GLY A 147 19.29 9.93 1.40
C GLY A 147 18.54 10.37 0.13
N SER A 148 17.21 10.46 0.17
CA SER A 148 16.37 10.93 -0.94
C SER A 148 15.16 11.72 -0.43
N ASN A 149 15.44 12.89 0.16
CA ASN A 149 14.45 13.76 0.81
C ASN A 149 13.40 14.36 -0.15
N SER A 150 13.51 14.12 -1.47
CA SER A 150 12.55 14.58 -2.48
C SER A 150 11.67 13.46 -3.04
N LEU A 151 11.89 12.20 -2.66
CA LEU A 151 11.07 11.08 -3.08
C LEU A 151 9.86 10.93 -2.15
N VAL A 152 8.87 11.78 -2.38
CA VAL A 152 7.64 11.89 -1.56
C VAL A 152 6.38 11.39 -2.27
N GLU A 153 6.46 11.14 -3.57
CA GLU A 153 5.41 10.53 -4.39
C GLU A 153 6.07 9.81 -5.58
N TRP A 154 5.29 8.98 -6.28
CA TRP A 154 5.75 8.16 -7.40
C TRP A 154 6.92 7.26 -6.99
N PHE A 155 6.68 6.45 -5.97
CA PHE A 155 7.63 5.44 -5.55
C PHE A 155 6.96 4.08 -5.39
N ALA A 156 7.76 3.03 -5.46
CA ALA A 156 7.37 1.70 -5.04
C ALA A 156 8.40 1.09 -4.09
N LEU A 157 7.93 0.26 -3.18
CA LEU A 157 8.72 -0.57 -2.28
C LEU A 157 8.45 -2.02 -2.66
N ASN A 158 9.52 -2.78 -2.90
CA ASN A 158 9.49 -4.23 -2.87
C ASN A 158 10.07 -4.67 -1.52
N THR A 159 9.21 -5.13 -0.61
CA THR A 159 9.66 -5.53 0.72
C THR A 159 9.83 -7.04 0.84
N ARG A 160 10.79 -7.45 1.68
CA ARG A 160 11.08 -8.85 1.97
C ARG A 160 11.31 -9.08 3.45
N ALA A 161 10.66 -10.11 3.98
CA ALA A 161 10.85 -10.63 5.33
C ALA A 161 10.37 -12.08 5.39
N LYS A 162 10.60 -12.75 6.52
CA LYS A 162 9.82 -13.90 6.94
C LYS A 162 8.77 -13.48 7.95
N ILE A 163 7.57 -14.02 7.83
CA ILE A 163 6.51 -13.94 8.83
C ILE A 163 6.38 -15.28 9.57
N THR A 164 6.32 -15.25 10.89
CA THR A 164 6.21 -16.44 11.73
C THR A 164 4.75 -16.70 12.11
N ALA A 165 4.20 -17.81 11.63
CA ALA A 165 2.91 -18.34 12.07
C ALA A 165 3.07 -19.10 13.40
N PRO A 166 2.53 -18.59 14.53
CA PRO A 166 2.69 -19.24 15.84
C PRO A 166 2.01 -20.63 15.93
N VAL A 167 0.95 -20.83 15.14
CA VAL A 167 0.18 -22.07 15.07
C VAL A 167 -0.15 -22.38 13.61
N ALA A 168 -0.35 -23.65 13.28
CA ALA A 168 -0.85 -24.01 11.95
C ALA A 168 -2.35 -23.69 11.85
N GLY A 169 -2.82 -23.31 10.67
CA GLY A 169 -4.24 -23.10 10.41
C GLY A 169 -4.51 -22.03 9.36
N GLN A 170 -5.78 -21.64 9.25
CA GLN A 170 -6.23 -20.59 8.35
C GLN A 170 -6.00 -19.21 8.98
N TYR A 171 -5.26 -18.36 8.28
CA TYR A 171 -5.04 -16.96 8.61
C TYR A 171 -5.83 -16.08 7.65
N VAL A 172 -6.41 -15.00 8.17
CA VAL A 172 -6.97 -13.92 7.35
C VAL A 172 -6.05 -12.71 7.50
N PHE A 173 -5.42 -12.30 6.42
CA PHE A 173 -4.66 -11.06 6.35
C PHE A 173 -5.56 -9.93 5.88
N LYS A 174 -5.28 -8.72 6.35
CA LYS A 174 -5.95 -7.49 5.94
C LYS A 174 -4.90 -6.42 5.73
N ILE A 175 -4.87 -5.82 4.55
CA ILE A 175 -4.01 -4.69 4.23
C ILE A 175 -4.87 -3.45 4.11
N THR A 176 -4.44 -2.35 4.73
CA THR A 176 -4.91 -1.00 4.41
C THR A 176 -3.75 -0.26 3.78
N SER A 177 -3.91 0.27 2.57
CA SER A 177 -2.85 1.05 1.92
C SER A 177 -3.37 2.26 1.16
N ASP A 178 -2.53 3.30 1.12
CA ASP A 178 -2.60 4.47 0.25
C ASP A 178 -1.21 4.58 -0.40
N ASP A 179 -1.04 4.40 -1.71
CA ASP A 179 -1.97 3.85 -2.70
C ASP A 179 -1.92 2.30 -2.72
N GLY A 180 -1.52 1.70 -3.86
CA GLY A 180 -1.72 0.29 -4.17
C GLY A 180 -0.72 -0.65 -3.51
N SER A 181 -1.15 -1.85 -3.15
CA SER A 181 -0.29 -2.88 -2.56
C SER A 181 -0.66 -4.30 -2.96
N ASN A 182 0.31 -5.21 -2.96
CA ASN A 182 0.11 -6.65 -3.13
C ASN A 182 0.82 -7.41 -2.01
N VAL A 183 0.19 -8.48 -1.49
CA VAL A 183 0.78 -9.32 -0.43
C VAL A 183 0.94 -10.75 -0.94
N TYR A 184 2.15 -11.28 -0.79
CA TYR A 184 2.51 -12.64 -1.16
C TYR A 184 3.04 -13.41 0.04
N ILE A 185 2.55 -14.64 0.22
CA ILE A 185 3.08 -15.58 1.21
C ILE A 185 3.51 -16.86 0.50
N ASP A 186 4.77 -17.25 0.71
CA ASP A 186 5.42 -18.38 0.01
C ASP A 186 5.23 -18.32 -1.52
N SER A 187 5.41 -17.13 -2.08
CA SER A 187 5.22 -16.82 -3.52
C SER A 187 3.77 -16.84 -4.03
N ASN A 188 2.79 -17.14 -3.18
CA ASN A 188 1.37 -17.07 -3.54
C ASN A 188 0.85 -15.66 -3.26
N LYS A 189 0.28 -14.98 -4.27
CA LYS A 189 -0.41 -13.70 -4.06
C LYS A 189 -1.72 -13.95 -3.31
N ILE A 190 -1.81 -13.48 -2.06
CA ILE A 190 -2.99 -13.66 -1.21
C ILE A 190 -3.88 -12.41 -1.18
N ILE A 191 -3.31 -11.24 -1.46
CA ILE A 191 -4.06 -9.97 -1.57
C ILE A 191 -3.61 -9.25 -2.83
N ASP A 192 -4.59 -8.80 -3.61
CA ASP A 192 -4.42 -7.85 -4.71
C ASP A 192 -5.16 -6.54 -4.36
N ASN A 193 -4.39 -5.53 -4.00
CA ASN A 193 -4.87 -4.17 -3.75
C ASN A 193 -4.09 -3.18 -4.62
N ASP A 194 -3.65 -3.59 -5.81
CA ASP A 194 -2.86 -2.72 -6.70
C ASP A 194 -3.73 -1.64 -7.37
N GLY A 195 -3.08 -0.56 -7.77
CA GLY A 195 -3.68 0.58 -8.44
C GLY A 195 -3.65 1.85 -7.61
N GLN A 196 -3.78 2.98 -8.29
CA GLN A 196 -3.97 4.28 -7.66
C GLN A 196 -5.34 4.34 -6.97
N HIS A 197 -5.33 4.63 -5.68
CA HIS A 197 -6.51 4.82 -4.85
C HIS A 197 -6.15 5.48 -3.52
N ALA A 198 -7.04 6.31 -2.98
CA ALA A 198 -6.95 6.71 -1.58
C ALA A 198 -6.96 5.48 -0.65
N SER A 199 -6.63 5.68 0.63
CA SER A 199 -6.61 4.62 1.66
C SER A 199 -7.76 3.62 1.52
N LYS A 200 -7.40 2.37 1.22
CA LYS A 200 -8.32 1.28 0.91
C LYS A 200 -7.90 0.02 1.63
N THR A 201 -8.88 -0.73 2.13
CA THR A 201 -8.68 -1.99 2.86
C THR A 201 -9.13 -3.20 2.03
N VAL A 202 -8.28 -4.23 1.97
CA VAL A 202 -8.59 -5.52 1.31
C VAL A 202 -8.13 -6.67 2.21
N GLU A 203 -8.84 -7.79 2.15
CA GLU A 203 -8.54 -9.00 2.91
C GLU A 203 -8.13 -10.16 1.99
N GLY A 204 -7.32 -11.07 2.52
CA GLY A 204 -6.88 -12.28 1.84
C GLY A 204 -6.70 -13.42 2.83
N THR A 205 -6.94 -14.65 2.39
CA THR A 205 -6.90 -15.83 3.28
C THR A 205 -5.84 -16.81 2.79
N VAL A 206 -5.11 -17.42 3.73
CA VAL A 206 -4.13 -18.47 3.44
C VAL A 206 -4.04 -19.46 4.59
N THR A 207 -3.80 -20.74 4.28
CA THR A 207 -3.49 -21.76 5.28
C THR A 207 -1.99 -21.87 5.44
N LEU A 208 -1.50 -21.68 6.67
CA LEU A 208 -0.08 -21.74 7.00
C LEU A 208 0.22 -22.94 7.90
N THR A 209 1.41 -23.50 7.73
CA THR A 209 2.00 -24.38 8.74
C THR A 209 2.51 -23.54 9.92
N LYS A 210 2.77 -24.17 11.07
CA LYS A 210 3.49 -23.46 12.14
C LYS A 210 4.94 -23.23 11.69
N GLY A 211 5.45 -22.00 11.86
CA GLY A 211 6.83 -21.64 11.55
C GLY A 211 6.97 -20.42 10.67
N ALA A 212 8.16 -20.23 10.11
CA ALA A 212 8.48 -19.08 9.27
C ALA A 212 8.05 -19.32 7.80
N HIS A 213 7.44 -18.30 7.21
CA HIS A 213 6.98 -18.27 5.83
C HIS A 213 7.55 -17.03 5.14
N LYS A 214 7.86 -17.13 3.83
CA LYS A 214 8.35 -15.97 3.09
C LYS A 214 7.21 -14.98 2.90
N LEU A 215 7.45 -13.71 3.20
CA LEU A 215 6.52 -12.60 2.99
C LEU A 215 7.14 -11.59 2.04
N VAL A 216 6.41 -11.25 0.99
CA VAL A 216 6.67 -10.08 0.14
C VAL A 216 5.45 -9.17 0.23
N LEU A 217 5.67 -7.88 0.51
CA LEU A 217 4.65 -6.85 0.39
C LEU A 217 5.16 -5.81 -0.59
N ASP A 218 4.52 -5.75 -1.74
CA ASP A 218 4.77 -4.70 -2.72
C ASP A 218 3.85 -3.54 -2.41
N TRP A 219 4.38 -2.32 -2.41
CA TRP A 219 3.61 -1.11 -2.14
C TRP A 219 4.01 0.01 -3.07
N TYR A 220 3.02 0.71 -3.59
CA TYR A 220 3.15 1.84 -4.49
C TYR A 220 2.45 3.05 -3.88
N GLN A 221 3.06 4.22 -4.04
CA GLN A 221 2.51 5.50 -3.61
C GLN A 221 2.59 6.53 -4.73
N GLY A 222 1.44 7.14 -5.06
CA GLY A 222 1.33 8.31 -5.92
C GLY A 222 -0.05 8.47 -6.58
N PRO A 223 -0.41 9.68 -7.03
CA PRO A 223 0.19 10.98 -6.69
C PRO A 223 -0.16 11.40 -5.25
N ARG A 224 0.42 12.53 -4.82
CA ARG A 224 0.15 13.24 -3.54
C ARG A 224 1.02 12.76 -2.37
N LEU A 225 1.00 13.60 -1.34
CA LEU A 225 1.88 13.56 -0.18
C LEU A 225 1.25 12.84 1.02
N HIS A 226 0.34 11.89 0.81
CA HIS A 226 -0.17 11.05 1.90
C HIS A 226 0.13 9.60 1.60
N LEU A 227 0.78 8.91 2.54
CA LEU A 227 1.06 7.50 2.41
C LEU A 227 0.47 6.76 3.60
N GLY A 228 0.18 5.48 3.40
CA GLY A 228 -0.14 4.58 4.50
C GLY A 228 0.01 3.13 4.09
N VAL A 229 0.51 2.30 4.99
CA VAL A 229 0.50 0.84 4.84
C VAL A 229 0.39 0.18 6.22
N GLU A 230 -0.71 -0.56 6.41
CA GLU A 230 -0.99 -1.29 7.64
C GLU A 230 -1.35 -2.75 7.35
N LEU A 231 -0.53 -3.69 7.82
CA LEU A 231 -0.78 -5.13 7.69
C LEU A 231 -1.31 -5.72 9.00
N PHE A 232 -2.53 -6.22 8.95
CA PHE A 232 -3.20 -6.92 10.04
C PHE A 232 -3.36 -8.41 9.71
N TRP A 233 -3.56 -9.21 10.75
CA TRP A 233 -3.96 -10.60 10.63
C TRP A 233 -5.03 -11.00 11.67
N LYS A 234 -5.81 -12.02 11.33
CA LYS A 234 -6.48 -12.90 12.28
C LYS A 234 -5.73 -14.22 12.29
N VAL A 235 -5.21 -14.59 13.45
CA VAL A 235 -4.59 -15.91 13.65
C VAL A 235 -5.67 -16.98 13.85
N PRO A 236 -5.41 -18.27 13.58
CA PRO A 236 -6.36 -19.34 13.81
C PRO A 236 -6.94 -19.31 15.22
N GLY A 237 -8.27 -19.27 15.31
CA GLY A 237 -9.00 -19.21 16.60
C GLY A 237 -9.22 -17.79 17.15
N SER A 238 -8.79 -16.73 16.45
CA SER A 238 -9.11 -15.34 16.80
C SER A 238 -10.21 -14.77 15.89
N ASP A 239 -11.16 -14.04 16.49
CA ASP A 239 -12.18 -13.30 15.76
C ASP A 239 -11.79 -11.85 15.43
N SER A 240 -10.70 -11.36 16.06
CA SER A 240 -10.25 -9.97 15.96
C SER A 240 -8.99 -9.84 15.11
N PHE A 241 -8.98 -8.82 14.25
CA PHE A 241 -7.76 -8.39 13.58
C PHE A 241 -6.84 -7.70 14.58
N VAL A 242 -5.55 -8.02 14.51
CA VAL A 242 -4.49 -7.28 15.18
C VAL A 242 -3.43 -6.88 14.16
N ILE A 243 -2.77 -5.76 14.37
CA ILE A 243 -1.60 -5.39 13.58
C ILE A 243 -0.57 -6.52 13.70
N VAL A 244 0.08 -6.91 12.60
CA VAL A 244 1.11 -7.95 12.67
C VAL A 244 2.29 -7.37 13.45
N PRO A 245 2.62 -7.91 14.64
CA PRO A 245 3.61 -7.30 15.50
C PRO A 245 5.02 -7.48 14.92
N THR A 246 5.95 -6.59 15.26
CA THR A 246 7.37 -6.71 14.88
C THR A 246 7.96 -8.07 15.22
N THR A 247 7.54 -8.67 16.34
CA THR A 247 7.99 -9.99 16.80
C THR A 247 7.55 -11.15 15.90
N ALA A 248 6.59 -10.93 15.00
CA ALA A 248 6.21 -11.93 13.99
C ALA A 248 7.13 -11.90 12.77
N PHE A 249 7.97 -10.86 12.60
CA PHE A 249 8.87 -10.73 11.46
C PHE A 249 10.30 -11.15 11.81
N SER A 250 10.99 -11.70 10.82
CA SER A 250 12.44 -11.95 10.87
C SER A 250 13.05 -11.71 9.48
N PRO A 251 14.37 -11.45 9.38
CA PRO A 251 15.03 -11.29 8.09
C PRO A 251 14.86 -12.53 7.19
N GLU A 252 14.67 -12.30 5.88
CA GLU A 252 14.69 -13.36 4.86
C GLU A 252 16.08 -13.99 4.72
#